data_AF-A0A7C6A4E7-F1
#
_entry.id   AF-A0A7C6A4E7-F1
#
_cell.length_a   1.000
_cell.length_b   1.000
_cell.length_c   1.000
_cell.angle_alpha   90.00
_cell.angle_beta   90.00
_cell.angle_gamma   90.00
#
_symmetry.space_group_name_H-M   'P 1'
#
loop_
_entity.id
_entity.type
_entity.pdbx_description
1 polymer ?
#
loop_
_entity_poly.entity_id
_entity_poly.type
_entity_poly.pdbx_seq_one_letter_code
_entity_poly.pdbx_strand_id
1 'polypeptide(L)'
;MASVLLVAACLGGAAGADMPLAMNPEAWIRQVRVLEGITLDSAVRMHVGAACGAERCLVLGPWRASGSGARWIYAAAFPFIEATLRGRYRTEKLYPRQATVRVEFLAGGRTLAARSLSLPAAPEWRDFEFPVFGAPVGADSIRASCGLTEPTEGTVWFAGLRVREGCTKPAFPPDPPPLTRPAPPARLPSGRYVRVEEVNGAWWFVTPEGRAFFSLGTDAPLEPASTPEEGQQVYQLMRRLGFNSLAGWHSVGRWTEVNAAAVAAGYQPLWQMRSLQTRVGEEFDTVVDATGANPGAPAALAAQRGGFNHALPDPYDPRWEAAVRRQVKAIAEVVRDRPWFAVWFADNERQHRDLYRYVWARNSARAFGDFLRKKYGSIDRLNRAWKTHFASFEELLKARPEPKLRQGAMYEDFLAFSRQLLRRYNETLLSIIRQEDPGRLVFSNRFMIGEIRDVLENLDLYSGFDGLCVNIYPGNLQPGLGESEIELLKLMHARSGKPILIGEWSVPALDSGLYDNPNALDWSYPQTVCTQTERARQAATILAQLYNLRFIVGAHWFTWRDFDSAVRRANRGLFRASGEPWLELQTSLSRIQGAINTRPAITR
;
A
#
# COMPACT_ATOMS: atom_id res chain seq x y z
N MET A 1 8.46 41.08 -11.71
CA MET A 1 7.49 42.04 -11.15
C MET A 1 6.23 42.24 -12.00
N ALA A 2 6.14 41.73 -13.23
CA ALA A 2 4.90 41.78 -14.03
C ALA A 2 3.86 40.66 -13.73
N SER A 3 4.25 39.61 -12.98
CA SER A 3 3.41 38.43 -12.73
C SER A 3 2.49 38.54 -11.50
N VAL A 4 2.62 39.61 -10.70
CA VAL A 4 1.79 39.83 -9.50
C VAL A 4 0.51 40.61 -9.81
N LEU A 5 0.48 41.39 -10.90
CA LEU A 5 -0.64 42.26 -11.26
C LEU A 5 -1.78 41.56 -12.01
N LEU A 6 -1.56 40.40 -12.63
CA LEU A 6 -2.64 39.71 -13.37
C LEU A 6 -3.60 38.92 -12.48
N VAL A 7 -3.23 38.62 -11.23
CA VAL A 7 -4.08 37.86 -10.29
C VAL A 7 -5.09 38.78 -9.58
N ALA A 8 -4.77 40.07 -9.44
CA ALA A 8 -5.66 41.04 -8.78
C ALA A 8 -6.96 41.32 -9.56
N ALA A 9 -6.98 41.11 -10.88
CA ALA A 9 -8.13 41.43 -11.74
C ALA A 9 -9.21 40.33 -11.82
N CYS A 10 -9.03 39.17 -11.16
CA CYS A 10 -10.03 38.09 -11.13
C CYS A 10 -10.50 37.71 -9.71
N LEU A 11 -10.02 38.39 -8.67
CA LEU A 11 -10.38 38.12 -7.26
C LEU A 11 -11.55 38.98 -6.75
N GLY A 12 -12.37 39.56 -7.65
CA GLY A 12 -13.60 40.28 -7.30
C GLY A 12 -14.80 39.38 -6.98
N GLY A 13 -14.58 38.08 -6.72
CA GLY A 13 -15.62 37.15 -6.32
C GLY A 13 -15.82 37.17 -4.80
N ALA A 14 -17.08 37.24 -4.35
CA ALA A 14 -17.41 37.07 -2.93
C ALA A 14 -16.79 35.78 -2.38
N ALA A 15 -16.28 35.82 -1.14
CA ALA A 15 -15.80 34.63 -0.43
C ALA A 15 -16.82 33.48 -0.57
N GLY A 16 -16.37 32.33 -1.06
CA GLY A 16 -17.22 31.16 -1.30
C GLY A 16 -17.79 30.97 -2.72
N ALA A 17 -17.45 31.80 -3.71
CA ALA A 17 -17.78 31.54 -5.12
C ALA A 17 -16.83 30.52 -5.78
N ASP A 18 -17.33 29.71 -6.72
CA ASP A 18 -16.51 28.82 -7.55
C ASP A 18 -15.63 29.66 -8.49
N MET A 19 -14.30 29.52 -8.39
CA MET A 19 -13.35 30.13 -9.32
C MET A 19 -12.95 29.11 -10.40
N PRO A 20 -13.24 29.37 -11.69
CA PRO A 20 -12.81 28.48 -12.77
C PRO A 20 -11.28 28.54 -12.95
N LEU A 21 -10.66 27.37 -13.13
CA LEU A 21 -9.25 27.28 -13.51
C LEU A 21 -9.15 27.44 -15.03
N ALA A 22 -8.31 28.37 -15.50
CA ALA A 22 -8.18 28.63 -16.93
C ALA A 22 -7.66 27.39 -17.68
N MET A 23 -8.34 27.02 -18.78
CA MET A 23 -8.00 25.83 -19.61
C MET A 23 -7.11 26.19 -20.81
N ASN A 24 -6.13 27.06 -20.61
CA ASN A 24 -5.14 27.44 -21.61
C ASN A 24 -3.73 26.95 -21.22
N PRO A 25 -2.81 26.71 -22.18
CA PRO A 25 -1.49 26.19 -21.87
C PRO A 25 -0.69 27.05 -20.88
N GLU A 26 -0.89 28.37 -20.90
CA GLU A 26 -0.12 29.33 -20.10
C GLU A 26 -0.46 29.25 -18.60
N ALA A 27 -1.65 28.77 -18.25
CA ALA A 27 -2.07 28.59 -16.87
C ALA A 27 -1.53 27.31 -16.21
N TRP A 28 -0.89 26.41 -16.98
CA TRP A 28 -0.49 25.08 -16.49
C TRP A 28 0.98 24.77 -16.75
N ILE A 29 1.67 24.35 -15.69
CA ILE A 29 3.05 23.88 -15.73
C ILE A 29 3.04 22.36 -15.94
N ARG A 30 3.82 21.89 -16.92
CA ARG A 30 4.05 20.45 -17.13
C ARG A 30 5.12 19.97 -16.13
N GLN A 31 4.77 18.98 -15.32
CA GLN A 31 5.72 18.30 -14.44
C GLN A 31 5.80 16.82 -14.81
N VAL A 32 6.92 16.46 -15.44
CA VAL A 32 7.26 15.07 -15.79
C VAL A 32 8.77 14.93 -15.68
N ARG A 33 9.24 13.84 -15.06
CA ARG A 33 10.65 13.50 -15.11
C ARG A 33 10.95 12.80 -16.44
N VAL A 34 11.79 13.41 -17.27
CA VAL A 34 12.26 12.82 -18.53
C VAL A 34 13.70 12.38 -18.35
N LEU A 35 14.01 11.14 -18.69
CA LEU A 35 15.37 10.60 -18.63
C LEU A 35 16.24 11.22 -19.74
N GLU A 36 17.54 11.33 -19.50
CA GLU A 36 18.49 11.88 -20.48
C GLU A 36 18.41 11.16 -21.83
N GLY A 37 18.39 11.91 -22.92
CA GLY A 37 18.28 11.38 -24.29
C GLY A 37 16.88 10.92 -24.70
N ILE A 38 15.84 11.19 -23.90
CA ILE A 38 14.43 10.99 -24.25
C ILE A 38 13.77 12.35 -24.43
N THR A 39 12.93 12.51 -25.45
CA THR A 39 12.12 13.73 -25.63
C THR A 39 10.85 13.64 -24.80
N LEU A 40 10.35 14.78 -24.30
CA LEU A 40 9.11 14.81 -23.50
C LEU A 40 7.95 14.10 -24.22
N ASP A 41 7.75 14.37 -25.50
CA ASP A 41 6.65 13.79 -26.29
C ASP A 41 6.76 12.27 -26.48
N SER A 42 7.98 11.73 -26.43
CA SER A 42 8.20 10.28 -26.46
C SER A 42 8.02 9.63 -25.07
N ALA A 43 8.23 10.39 -23.99
CA ALA A 43 8.02 9.92 -22.62
C ALA A 43 6.54 9.95 -22.25
N VAL A 44 5.83 11.05 -22.53
CA VAL A 44 4.42 11.22 -22.23
C VAL A 44 3.78 12.24 -23.17
N ARG A 45 2.57 11.94 -23.63
CA ARG A 45 1.76 12.90 -24.37
C ARG A 45 1.00 13.80 -23.39
N MET A 46 1.26 15.11 -23.46
CA MET A 46 0.58 16.14 -22.67
C MET A 46 0.21 17.33 -23.55
N HIS A 47 -1.06 17.70 -23.62
CA HIS A 47 -1.47 18.94 -24.27
C HIS A 47 -2.74 19.53 -23.64
N VAL A 48 -2.98 20.81 -23.92
CA VAL A 48 -4.21 21.53 -23.56
C VAL A 48 -4.90 21.92 -24.85
N GLY A 49 -6.19 21.59 -25.03
CA GLY A 49 -6.89 21.95 -26.25
C GLY A 49 -8.31 21.42 -26.35
N ALA A 50 -8.91 21.62 -27.52
CA ALA A 50 -10.25 21.14 -27.90
C ALA A 50 -10.28 19.62 -28.20
N ALA A 51 -9.41 18.85 -27.54
CA ALA A 51 -9.37 17.39 -27.70
C ALA A 51 -10.63 16.70 -27.13
N CYS A 52 -11.49 17.46 -26.44
CA CYS A 52 -12.74 17.02 -25.83
C CYS A 52 -13.97 17.61 -26.54
N GLY A 53 -13.92 17.76 -27.86
CA GLY A 53 -14.97 18.42 -28.63
C GLY A 53 -14.93 19.94 -28.44
N ALA A 54 -16.06 20.57 -28.14
CA ALA A 54 -16.14 22.03 -27.97
C ALA A 54 -15.50 22.54 -26.65
N GLU A 55 -15.31 21.67 -25.65
CA GLU A 55 -14.75 22.04 -24.35
C GLU A 55 -13.22 21.88 -24.35
N ARG A 56 -12.51 22.89 -23.82
CA ARG A 56 -11.05 22.80 -23.62
C ARG A 56 -10.75 21.90 -22.43
N CYS A 57 -9.81 20.98 -22.61
CA CYS A 57 -9.42 20.03 -21.58
C CYS A 57 -7.90 19.86 -21.49
N LEU A 58 -7.47 19.40 -20.31
CA LEU A 58 -6.11 18.91 -20.08
C LEU A 58 -6.06 17.45 -20.46
N VAL A 59 -5.10 17.06 -21.28
CA VAL A 59 -4.89 15.67 -21.70
C VAL A 59 -3.56 15.18 -21.19
N LEU A 60 -3.53 13.96 -20.66
CA LEU A 60 -2.32 13.31 -20.21
C LEU A 60 -2.37 11.81 -20.54
N GLY A 61 -1.34 11.31 -21.22
CA GLY A 61 -1.21 9.91 -21.59
C GLY A 61 -1.19 9.69 -23.11
N PRO A 62 -0.63 8.56 -23.60
CA PRO A 62 0.08 7.54 -22.82
C PRO A 62 1.36 8.07 -22.17
N TRP A 63 1.77 7.47 -21.05
CA TRP A 63 3.02 7.76 -20.33
C TRP A 63 3.88 6.49 -20.27
N ARG A 64 4.99 6.50 -21.00
CA ARG A 64 5.85 5.33 -21.26
C ARG A 64 7.22 5.37 -20.57
N ALA A 65 7.58 6.46 -19.90
CA ALA A 65 8.84 6.56 -19.17
C ALA A 65 8.66 6.14 -17.69
N SER A 66 9.67 5.54 -17.08
CA SER A 66 9.71 5.31 -15.62
C SER A 66 9.74 6.64 -14.85
N GLY A 67 9.12 6.73 -13.67
CA GLY A 67 9.19 7.95 -12.86
C GLY A 67 8.12 8.08 -11.78
N SER A 68 8.13 9.21 -11.06
CA SER A 68 7.29 9.47 -9.88
C SER A 68 6.04 10.33 -10.14
N GLY A 69 5.59 10.38 -11.39
CA GLY A 69 4.34 11.03 -11.80
C GLY A 69 4.49 11.90 -13.05
N ALA A 70 3.38 12.05 -13.76
CA ALA A 70 3.21 13.00 -14.86
C ALA A 70 1.98 13.87 -14.55
N ARG A 71 2.17 15.19 -14.44
CA ARG A 71 1.16 16.10 -13.89
C ARG A 71 1.08 17.45 -14.61
N TRP A 72 -0.12 17.99 -14.66
CA TRP A 72 -0.40 19.40 -14.88
C TRP A 72 -0.52 20.09 -13.53
N ILE A 73 0.31 21.10 -13.27
CA ILE A 73 0.26 21.93 -12.06
C ILE A 73 -0.33 23.28 -12.44
N TYR A 74 -1.36 23.73 -11.72
CA TYR A 74 -1.90 25.07 -11.93
C TYR A 74 -0.87 26.11 -11.48
N ALA A 75 -0.54 27.07 -12.36
CA ALA A 75 0.58 27.98 -12.14
C ALA A 75 0.37 28.91 -10.94
N ALA A 76 -0.87 29.33 -10.69
CA ALA A 76 -1.22 30.17 -9.56
C ALA A 76 -1.46 29.35 -8.28
N ALA A 77 -1.06 29.91 -7.14
CA ALA A 77 -1.50 29.46 -5.83
C ALA A 77 -2.76 30.21 -5.40
N PHE A 78 -3.57 29.59 -4.55
CA PHE A 78 -4.79 30.18 -4.00
C PHE A 78 -4.56 30.58 -2.54
N PRO A 79 -4.93 31.79 -2.11
CA PRO A 79 -4.57 32.36 -0.80
C PRO A 79 -5.49 31.86 0.33
N PHE A 80 -5.79 30.56 0.34
CA PHE A 80 -6.59 29.89 1.35
C PHE A 80 -6.12 28.44 1.51
N ILE A 81 -6.46 27.82 2.63
CA ILE A 81 -5.97 26.50 3.04
C ILE A 81 -7.06 25.45 3.21
N GLU A 82 -8.33 25.85 3.16
CA GLU A 82 -9.47 24.94 3.01
C GLU A 82 -10.17 25.25 1.70
N ALA A 83 -10.51 24.22 0.93
CA ALA A 83 -11.08 24.41 -0.40
C ALA A 83 -11.87 23.20 -0.88
N THR A 84 -12.77 23.42 -1.83
CA THR A 84 -13.37 22.34 -2.61
C THR A 84 -12.90 22.43 -4.06
N LEU A 85 -12.21 21.41 -4.54
CA LEU A 85 -11.79 21.30 -5.94
C LEU A 85 -12.77 20.40 -6.69
N ARG A 86 -13.35 20.90 -7.78
CA ARG A 86 -14.33 20.19 -8.61
C ARG A 86 -13.87 20.12 -10.04
N GLY A 87 -14.45 19.18 -10.78
CA GLY A 87 -14.39 19.16 -12.22
C GLY A 87 -14.87 17.83 -12.75
N ARG A 88 -14.51 17.55 -14.00
CA ARG A 88 -14.89 16.32 -14.69
C ARG A 88 -13.67 15.64 -15.24
N TYR A 89 -13.72 14.33 -15.31
CA TYR A 89 -12.68 13.54 -15.92
C TYR A 89 -13.26 12.39 -16.75
N ARG A 90 -12.49 11.93 -17.72
CA ARG A 90 -12.70 10.65 -18.38
C ARG A 90 -11.36 9.99 -18.63
N THR A 91 -11.37 8.69 -18.89
CA THR A 91 -10.18 7.88 -19.07
C THR A 91 -10.38 6.86 -20.17
N GLU A 92 -9.31 6.52 -20.88
CA GLU A 92 -9.29 5.45 -21.86
C GLU A 92 -8.14 4.51 -21.51
N LYS A 93 -8.38 3.18 -21.54
CA LYS A 93 -7.36 2.14 -21.28
C LYS A 93 -6.55 2.34 -19.99
N LEU A 94 -7.17 2.97 -18.98
CA LEU A 94 -6.46 3.29 -17.74
C LEU A 94 -6.51 2.14 -16.73
N TYR A 95 -7.58 1.35 -16.71
CA TYR A 95 -7.75 0.27 -15.73
C TYR A 95 -6.60 -0.75 -15.75
N PRO A 96 -6.06 -1.17 -14.60
CA PRO A 96 -6.45 -0.86 -13.21
C PRO A 96 -5.73 0.36 -12.61
N ARG A 97 -5.04 1.14 -13.44
CA ARG A 97 -4.39 2.40 -13.06
C ARG A 97 -5.44 3.49 -12.81
N GLN A 98 -5.01 4.57 -12.16
CA GLN A 98 -5.89 5.63 -11.69
C GLN A 98 -5.33 7.00 -12.06
N ALA A 99 -6.24 7.92 -12.31
CA ALA A 99 -5.93 9.33 -12.39
C ALA A 99 -5.87 9.91 -10.97
N THR A 100 -5.25 11.06 -10.83
CA THR A 100 -5.11 11.69 -9.52
C THR A 100 -5.31 13.19 -9.63
N VAL A 101 -6.08 13.73 -8.69
CA VAL A 101 -6.12 15.16 -8.39
C VAL A 101 -5.37 15.37 -7.08
N ARG A 102 -4.45 16.31 -7.04
CA ARG A 102 -3.58 16.56 -5.88
C ARG A 102 -3.61 18.03 -5.53
N VAL A 103 -3.67 18.32 -4.24
CA VAL A 103 -3.57 19.66 -3.69
C VAL A 103 -2.40 19.72 -2.72
N GLU A 104 -1.48 20.64 -2.99
CA GLU A 104 -0.32 20.94 -2.15
C GLU A 104 -0.66 22.11 -1.23
N PHE A 105 -0.35 21.97 0.07
CA PHE A 105 -0.36 23.08 1.02
C PHE A 105 1.00 23.74 1.02
N LEU A 106 1.03 25.06 0.91
CA LEU A 106 2.24 25.84 0.75
C LEU A 106 2.46 26.79 1.93
N ALA A 107 3.73 27.12 2.19
CA ALA A 107 4.14 28.25 3.02
C ALA A 107 5.25 29.03 2.29
N GLY A 108 5.01 30.32 2.01
CA GLY A 108 5.92 31.13 1.20
C GLY A 108 6.24 30.50 -0.15
N GLY A 109 5.28 29.78 -0.74
CA GLY A 109 5.42 29.06 -2.01
C GLY A 109 6.10 27.69 -1.96
N ARG A 110 6.58 27.23 -0.79
CA ARG A 110 7.18 25.90 -0.60
C ARG A 110 6.13 24.88 -0.14
N THR A 111 6.12 23.69 -0.71
CA THR A 111 5.19 22.61 -0.31
C THR A 111 5.52 22.09 1.10
N LEU A 112 4.56 22.20 2.02
CA LEU A 112 4.63 21.61 3.36
C LEU A 112 4.09 20.18 3.39
N ALA A 113 2.93 19.97 2.77
CA ALA A 113 2.26 18.68 2.69
C ALA A 113 1.36 18.66 1.46
N ALA A 114 0.76 17.51 1.16
CA ALA A 114 -0.21 17.41 0.07
C ALA A 114 -1.23 16.32 0.34
N ARG A 115 -2.44 16.51 -0.18
CA ARG A 115 -3.49 15.49 -0.22
C ARG A 115 -3.82 15.14 -1.67
N SER A 116 -4.36 13.95 -1.88
CA SER A 116 -4.68 13.47 -3.22
C SER A 116 -5.99 12.69 -3.22
N LEU A 117 -6.80 12.95 -4.24
CA LEU A 117 -7.98 12.17 -4.58
C LEU A 117 -7.60 11.26 -5.76
N SER A 118 -7.76 9.96 -5.57
CA SER A 118 -7.60 8.98 -6.65
C SER A 118 -8.91 8.84 -7.41
N LEU A 119 -8.83 8.91 -8.73
CA LEU A 119 -9.98 8.81 -9.64
C LEU A 119 -9.90 7.47 -10.39
N PRO A 120 -10.92 6.59 -10.27
CA PRO A 120 -10.95 5.29 -10.94
C PRO A 120 -11.00 5.43 -12.48
N ALA A 121 -10.99 4.32 -13.20
CA ALA A 121 -11.24 4.37 -14.64
C ALA A 121 -12.69 4.79 -14.90
N ALA A 122 -12.89 5.74 -15.82
CA ALA A 122 -14.18 6.26 -16.24
C ALA A 122 -14.22 6.37 -17.77
N PRO A 123 -14.82 5.43 -18.51
CA PRO A 123 -14.88 5.51 -19.98
C PRO A 123 -15.68 6.73 -20.46
N GLU A 124 -16.67 7.13 -19.67
CA GLU A 124 -17.47 8.33 -19.86
C GLU A 124 -17.04 9.48 -18.93
N TRP A 125 -17.48 10.69 -19.25
CA TRP A 125 -17.26 11.84 -18.36
C TRP A 125 -17.95 11.64 -17.01
N ARG A 126 -17.16 11.74 -15.94
CA ARG A 126 -17.62 11.66 -14.56
C ARG A 126 -17.20 12.90 -13.80
N ASP A 127 -18.12 13.43 -13.00
CA ASP A 127 -17.83 14.53 -12.09
C ASP A 127 -17.04 14.02 -10.88
N PHE A 128 -16.19 14.88 -10.34
CA PHE A 128 -15.53 14.66 -9.05
C PHE A 128 -15.62 15.91 -8.18
N GLU A 129 -15.62 15.67 -6.88
CA GLU A 129 -15.48 16.69 -5.84
C GLU A 129 -14.40 16.24 -4.86
N PHE A 130 -13.45 17.12 -4.57
CA PHE A 130 -12.35 16.88 -3.65
C PHE A 130 -12.35 17.93 -2.53
N PRO A 131 -12.86 17.59 -1.33
CA PRO A 131 -12.74 18.44 -0.16
C PRO A 131 -11.29 18.44 0.35
N VAL A 132 -10.71 19.62 0.45
CA VAL A 132 -9.35 19.87 0.93
C VAL A 132 -9.45 20.57 2.28
N PHE A 133 -8.94 19.89 3.31
CA PHE A 133 -8.92 20.38 4.68
C PHE A 133 -7.74 19.79 5.44
N GLY A 134 -7.53 20.28 6.65
CA GLY A 134 -6.46 19.80 7.53
C GLY A 134 -5.10 20.19 6.98
N ALA A 135 -4.92 21.49 6.68
CA ALA A 135 -3.62 22.01 6.28
C ALA A 135 -2.64 22.00 7.47
N PRO A 136 -1.34 21.82 7.22
CA PRO A 136 -0.35 21.82 8.29
C PRO A 136 -0.18 23.23 8.86
N VAL A 137 0.26 23.31 10.12
CA VAL A 137 0.57 24.59 10.77
C VAL A 137 1.58 25.36 9.91
N GLY A 138 1.28 26.65 9.68
CA GLY A 138 2.10 27.54 8.86
C GLY A 138 1.77 27.54 7.37
N ALA A 139 0.84 26.72 6.89
CA ALA A 139 0.34 26.83 5.52
C ALA A 139 -0.41 28.16 5.31
N ASP A 140 -0.12 28.83 4.20
CA ASP A 140 -0.73 30.12 3.81
C ASP A 140 -1.55 30.04 2.51
N SER A 141 -1.34 28.99 1.72
CA SER A 141 -1.94 28.86 0.39
C SER A 141 -1.99 27.41 -0.08
N ILE A 142 -2.75 27.17 -1.14
CA ILE A 142 -2.80 25.85 -1.82
C ILE A 142 -2.44 25.95 -3.30
N ARG A 143 -2.01 24.82 -3.88
CA ARG A 143 -1.82 24.65 -5.32
C ARG A 143 -2.44 23.35 -5.81
N ALA A 144 -3.23 23.43 -6.88
CA ALA A 144 -3.90 22.29 -7.48
C ALA A 144 -3.08 21.67 -8.61
N SER A 145 -3.16 20.35 -8.75
CA SER A 145 -2.59 19.61 -9.87
C SER A 145 -3.45 18.40 -10.22
N CYS A 146 -3.36 17.93 -11.46
CA CYS A 146 -4.02 16.71 -11.91
C CYS A 146 -3.11 15.91 -12.86
N GLY A 147 -3.28 14.59 -12.92
CA GLY A 147 -2.48 13.75 -13.81
C GLY A 147 -2.47 12.28 -13.41
N LEU A 148 -1.33 11.63 -13.64
CA LEU A 148 -1.09 10.21 -13.37
C LEU A 148 0.06 10.04 -12.37
N THR A 149 -0.05 9.04 -11.50
CA THR A 149 0.99 8.66 -10.54
C THR A 149 1.90 7.54 -11.04
N GLU A 150 1.46 6.81 -12.07
CA GLU A 150 2.15 5.63 -12.61
C GLU A 150 2.12 5.62 -14.15
N PRO A 151 3.16 5.08 -14.82
CA PRO A 151 3.17 4.88 -16.26
C PRO A 151 2.01 3.99 -16.73
N THR A 152 1.48 4.28 -17.91
CA THR A 152 0.34 3.57 -18.50
C THR A 152 0.20 3.87 -19.99
N GLU A 153 -0.35 2.90 -20.73
CA GLU A 153 -0.81 3.12 -22.10
C GLU A 153 -2.14 3.88 -22.16
N GLY A 154 -2.79 4.08 -21.03
CA GLY A 154 -4.03 4.83 -20.91
C GLY A 154 -3.86 6.35 -21.05
N THR A 155 -4.98 7.01 -21.31
CA THR A 155 -5.08 8.48 -21.38
C THR A 155 -6.15 8.97 -20.42
N VAL A 156 -5.92 10.12 -19.79
CA VAL A 156 -6.89 10.83 -18.95
C VAL A 156 -7.12 12.24 -19.50
N TRP A 157 -8.37 12.67 -19.42
CA TRP A 157 -8.79 14.03 -19.73
C TRP A 157 -9.42 14.67 -18.50
N PHE A 158 -9.12 15.96 -18.26
CA PHE A 158 -9.74 16.76 -17.22
C PHE A 158 -10.36 18.02 -17.82
N ALA A 159 -11.58 18.35 -17.42
CA ALA A 159 -12.32 19.51 -17.91
C ALA A 159 -13.13 20.18 -16.80
N GLY A 160 -13.52 21.43 -17.03
CA GLY A 160 -14.37 22.19 -16.11
C GLY A 160 -13.84 22.32 -14.68
N LEU A 161 -12.51 22.34 -14.48
CA LEU A 161 -11.89 22.42 -13.15
C LEU A 161 -12.21 23.76 -12.47
N ARG A 162 -12.62 23.71 -11.21
CA ARG A 162 -13.00 24.87 -10.39
C ARG A 162 -12.53 24.68 -8.97
N VAL A 163 -12.16 25.76 -8.30
CA VAL A 163 -11.82 25.76 -6.88
C VAL A 163 -12.64 26.80 -6.15
N ARG A 164 -13.14 26.41 -4.98
CA ARG A 164 -13.91 27.27 -4.07
C ARG A 164 -13.22 27.29 -2.72
N GLU A 165 -13.10 28.45 -2.11
CA GLU A 165 -12.66 28.58 -0.73
C GLU A 165 -13.64 27.89 0.22
N GLY A 166 -13.10 27.17 1.21
CA GLY A 166 -13.87 26.34 2.14
C GLY A 166 -14.33 25.00 1.57
N CYS A 167 -14.67 24.07 2.46
CA CYS A 167 -15.19 22.76 2.09
C CYS A 167 -16.20 22.22 3.09
N THR A 168 -17.04 21.30 2.62
CA THR A 168 -17.81 20.42 3.50
C THR A 168 -16.95 19.21 3.79
N LYS A 169 -16.56 19.05 5.06
CA LYS A 169 -15.76 17.91 5.51
C LYS A 169 -16.59 16.63 5.44
N PRO A 170 -16.00 15.46 5.09
CA PRO A 170 -16.72 14.20 5.07
C PRO A 170 -17.38 13.91 6.41
N ALA A 171 -18.67 13.58 6.40
CA ALA A 171 -19.38 13.17 7.60
C ALA A 171 -19.24 11.66 7.81
N PHE A 172 -18.79 11.24 8.99
CA PHE A 172 -18.68 9.84 9.36
C PHE A 172 -19.86 9.43 10.24
N PRO A 173 -20.76 8.53 9.77
CA PRO A 173 -21.93 8.11 10.53
C PRO A 173 -21.56 7.46 11.86
N PRO A 174 -22.39 7.61 12.91
CA PRO A 174 -22.15 6.97 14.21
C PRO A 174 -22.21 5.45 14.13
N ASP A 175 -23.11 4.92 13.29
CA ASP A 175 -23.33 3.49 13.14
C ASP A 175 -22.63 2.96 11.88
N PRO A 176 -21.84 1.88 11.99
CA PRO A 176 -21.27 1.21 10.83
C PRO A 176 -22.36 0.51 10.01
N PRO A 177 -22.11 0.20 8.72
CA PRO A 177 -23.06 -0.56 7.92
C PRO A 177 -23.34 -1.93 8.56
N PRO A 178 -24.53 -2.50 8.34
CA PRO A 178 -24.89 -3.80 8.90
C PRO A 178 -23.92 -4.88 8.42
N LEU A 179 -23.65 -5.87 9.29
CA LEU A 179 -22.81 -6.99 8.94
C LEU A 179 -23.60 -7.98 8.06
N THR A 180 -23.31 -8.03 6.76
CA THR A 180 -24.03 -8.85 5.75
C THR A 180 -23.29 -10.12 5.34
N ARG A 181 -22.07 -10.35 5.86
CA ARG A 181 -21.35 -11.62 5.63
C ARG A 181 -22.23 -12.82 6.04
N PRO A 182 -22.25 -13.92 5.27
CA PRO A 182 -22.85 -15.17 5.72
C PRO A 182 -22.35 -15.56 7.11
N ALA A 183 -23.21 -16.18 7.91
CA ALA A 183 -22.80 -16.70 9.21
C ALA A 183 -21.71 -17.77 9.04
N PRO A 184 -20.79 -17.90 10.02
CA PRO A 184 -19.80 -18.97 9.98
C PRO A 184 -20.48 -20.35 10.01
N PRO A 185 -19.89 -21.37 9.37
CA PRO A 185 -20.39 -22.75 9.48
C PRO A 185 -20.30 -23.25 10.93
N ALA A 186 -21.26 -24.08 11.35
CA ALA A 186 -21.32 -24.62 12.72
C ALA A 186 -20.06 -25.42 13.11
N ARG A 187 -19.60 -26.33 12.26
CA ARG A 187 -18.34 -27.06 12.44
C ARG A 187 -17.87 -27.67 11.13
N LEU A 188 -16.58 -27.53 10.86
CA LEU A 188 -15.89 -28.11 9.70
C LEU A 188 -15.01 -29.29 10.17
N PRO A 189 -14.51 -30.13 9.24
CA PRO A 189 -13.58 -31.20 9.60
C PRO A 189 -12.35 -30.67 10.32
N SER A 190 -11.93 -31.39 11.37
CA SER A 190 -10.73 -31.09 12.14
C SER A 190 -9.47 -31.33 11.32
N GLY A 191 -8.39 -30.61 11.66
CA GLY A 191 -7.07 -30.76 11.06
C GLY A 191 -5.98 -30.54 12.11
N ARG A 192 -4.71 -30.56 11.68
CA ARG A 192 -3.56 -30.33 12.57
C ARG A 192 -3.32 -28.84 12.84
N TYR A 193 -3.48 -28.01 11.81
CA TYR A 193 -3.15 -26.60 11.82
C TYR A 193 -4.34 -25.76 11.34
N VAL A 194 -4.23 -24.44 11.54
CA VAL A 194 -5.16 -23.48 10.93
C VAL A 194 -5.07 -23.62 9.41
N ARG A 195 -6.22 -23.55 8.76
CA ARG A 195 -6.36 -23.58 7.30
C ARG A 195 -7.32 -22.48 6.84
N VAL A 196 -7.38 -22.24 5.53
CA VAL A 196 -8.41 -21.38 4.92
C VAL A 196 -9.35 -22.22 4.06
N GLU A 197 -10.64 -21.90 4.09
CA GLU A 197 -11.66 -22.58 3.28
C GLU A 197 -12.80 -21.63 2.92
N GLU A 198 -13.31 -21.76 1.70
CA GLU A 198 -14.53 -21.10 1.28
C GLU A 198 -15.75 -21.95 1.65
N VAL A 199 -16.67 -21.39 2.43
CA VAL A 199 -17.91 -22.05 2.84
C VAL A 199 -19.07 -21.09 2.67
N ASN A 200 -20.13 -21.53 1.98
CA ASN A 200 -21.33 -20.72 1.69
C ASN A 200 -20.99 -19.38 1.00
N GLY A 201 -20.00 -19.40 0.10
CA GLY A 201 -19.57 -18.22 -0.68
C GLY A 201 -18.78 -17.19 0.12
N ALA A 202 -18.23 -17.56 1.29
CA ALA A 202 -17.33 -16.72 2.07
C ALA A 202 -16.12 -17.51 2.57
N TRP A 203 -14.95 -16.89 2.51
CA TRP A 203 -13.68 -17.47 2.97
C TRP A 203 -13.53 -17.36 4.47
N TRP A 204 -12.99 -18.37 5.14
CA TRP A 204 -12.77 -18.36 6.58
C TRP A 204 -11.38 -18.89 6.89
N PHE A 205 -10.77 -18.37 7.96
CA PHE A 205 -9.80 -19.19 8.68
C PHE A 205 -10.57 -20.26 9.46
N VAL A 206 -9.99 -21.44 9.58
CA VAL A 206 -10.58 -22.58 10.29
C VAL A 206 -9.56 -23.13 11.26
N THR A 207 -9.93 -23.19 12.55
CA THR A 207 -9.07 -23.74 13.61
C THR A 207 -8.86 -25.25 13.42
N PRO A 208 -7.85 -25.84 14.06
CA PRO A 208 -7.65 -27.30 14.06
C PRO A 208 -8.88 -28.10 14.50
N GLU A 209 -9.71 -27.55 15.39
CA GLU A 209 -10.93 -28.18 15.90
C GLU A 209 -12.13 -28.03 14.95
N GLY A 210 -11.94 -27.34 13.81
CA GLY A 210 -12.93 -27.13 12.78
C GLY A 210 -13.81 -25.89 12.97
N ARG A 211 -13.39 -24.90 13.77
CA ARG A 211 -14.18 -23.68 13.99
C ARG A 211 -13.78 -22.60 12.99
N ALA A 212 -14.75 -22.05 12.27
CA ALA A 212 -14.48 -20.91 11.39
C ALA A 212 -14.34 -19.61 12.20
N PHE A 213 -13.40 -18.75 11.81
CA PHE A 213 -13.25 -17.42 12.40
C PHE A 213 -12.77 -16.39 11.37
N PHE A 214 -13.10 -15.12 11.64
CA PHE A 214 -12.53 -13.97 10.96
C PHE A 214 -11.36 -13.44 11.81
N SER A 215 -10.18 -13.31 11.23
CA SER A 215 -8.99 -12.92 11.99
C SER A 215 -9.02 -11.43 12.31
N LEU A 216 -9.27 -11.12 13.59
CA LEU A 216 -9.24 -9.76 14.14
C LEU A 216 -7.94 -9.64 14.92
N GLY A 217 -6.97 -8.94 14.34
CA GLY A 217 -5.63 -8.84 14.89
C GLY A 217 -5.21 -7.40 15.16
N THR A 218 -4.15 -7.27 15.94
CA THR A 218 -3.34 -6.06 16.06
C THR A 218 -1.90 -6.50 16.21
N ASP A 219 -0.98 -5.62 15.88
CA ASP A 219 0.37 -5.79 16.40
C ASP A 219 0.31 -5.78 17.92
N ALA A 220 1.22 -6.53 18.51
CA ALA A 220 1.42 -6.53 19.95
C ALA A 220 2.70 -5.78 20.29
N PRO A 221 2.84 -5.32 21.55
CA PRO A 221 4.17 -4.97 22.05
C PRO A 221 5.15 -6.11 21.74
N LEU A 222 6.31 -5.76 21.17
CA LEU A 222 7.36 -6.73 20.84
C LEU A 222 7.76 -7.52 22.08
N GLU A 223 7.83 -6.84 23.22
CA GLU A 223 7.90 -7.44 24.54
C GLU A 223 6.57 -7.16 25.24
N PRO A 224 5.64 -8.13 25.26
CA PRO A 224 4.35 -7.93 25.92
C PRO A 224 4.50 -7.66 27.42
N ALA A 225 5.66 -8.02 27.98
CA ALA A 225 5.94 -7.98 29.40
C ALA A 225 7.38 -8.39 29.73
N SER A 226 7.87 -7.95 30.89
CA SER A 226 9.05 -8.52 31.55
C SER A 226 8.69 -9.78 32.36
N THR A 227 7.41 -9.98 32.70
CA THR A 227 6.91 -11.11 33.50
C THR A 227 5.72 -11.86 32.86
N PRO A 228 5.48 -13.14 33.21
CA PRO A 228 4.29 -13.87 32.74
C PRO A 228 2.95 -13.18 33.08
N GLU A 229 2.85 -12.54 34.25
CA GLU A 229 1.61 -11.88 34.72
C GLU A 229 1.25 -10.68 33.85
N GLU A 230 2.23 -9.84 33.53
CA GLU A 230 2.07 -8.71 32.61
C GLU A 230 1.64 -9.21 31.22
N GLY A 231 2.23 -10.33 30.74
CA GLY A 231 1.87 -10.93 29.46
C GLY A 231 0.41 -11.38 29.43
N GLN A 232 -0.06 -11.97 30.54
CA GLN A 232 -1.46 -12.35 30.71
C GLN A 232 -2.38 -11.13 30.77
N GLN A 233 -1.97 -10.02 31.39
CA GLN A 233 -2.75 -8.78 31.41
C GLN A 233 -2.95 -8.21 29.99
N VAL A 234 -1.89 -8.18 29.18
CA VAL A 234 -1.97 -7.74 27.78
C VAL A 234 -2.85 -8.68 26.97
N TYR A 235 -2.71 -10.00 27.13
CA TYR A 235 -3.61 -10.99 26.51
C TYR A 235 -5.08 -10.69 26.86
N GLN A 236 -5.41 -10.53 28.14
CA GLN A 236 -6.78 -10.24 28.57
C GLN A 236 -7.30 -8.91 28.01
N LEU A 237 -6.44 -7.89 27.91
CA LEU A 237 -6.78 -6.62 27.28
C LEU A 237 -7.08 -6.79 25.79
N MET A 238 -6.26 -7.54 25.05
CA MET A 238 -6.53 -7.85 23.64
C MET A 238 -7.86 -8.58 23.47
N ARG A 239 -8.17 -9.56 24.32
CA ARG A 239 -9.45 -10.28 24.30
C ARG A 239 -10.63 -9.36 24.61
N ARG A 240 -10.53 -8.48 25.60
CA ARG A 240 -11.57 -7.48 25.92
C ARG A 240 -11.82 -6.51 24.77
N LEU A 241 -10.77 -6.14 24.05
CA LEU A 241 -10.88 -5.33 22.84
C LEU A 241 -11.47 -6.09 21.66
N GLY A 242 -11.63 -7.42 21.74
CA GLY A 242 -12.22 -8.27 20.69
C GLY A 242 -11.20 -8.87 19.72
N PHE A 243 -9.90 -8.74 19.99
CA PHE A 243 -8.86 -9.35 19.17
C PHE A 243 -8.75 -10.85 19.44
N ASN A 244 -8.58 -11.61 18.35
CA ASN A 244 -8.41 -13.06 18.36
C ASN A 244 -7.12 -13.54 17.70
N SER A 245 -6.34 -12.62 17.14
CA SER A 245 -5.11 -12.91 16.42
C SER A 245 -4.02 -11.92 16.79
N LEU A 246 -2.77 -12.33 16.60
CA LEU A 246 -1.60 -11.46 16.63
C LEU A 246 -1.18 -11.20 15.18
N ALA A 247 -1.06 -9.92 14.83
CA ALA A 247 -0.66 -9.50 13.49
C ALA A 247 0.83 -9.74 13.23
N GLY A 248 1.33 -9.29 12.07
CA GLY A 248 2.67 -9.60 11.58
C GLY A 248 3.84 -9.23 12.49
N TRP A 249 3.62 -8.31 13.45
CA TRP A 249 4.64 -7.71 14.30
C TRP A 249 4.47 -8.08 15.78
N HIS A 250 5.19 -9.11 16.21
CA HIS A 250 5.29 -9.55 17.61
C HIS A 250 6.52 -10.45 17.84
N SER A 251 6.93 -10.64 19.11
CA SER A 251 7.89 -11.70 19.47
C SER A 251 7.20 -13.06 19.52
N VAL A 252 7.53 -13.95 18.57
CA VAL A 252 6.92 -15.29 18.47
C VAL A 252 7.16 -16.11 19.73
N GLY A 253 8.37 -16.08 20.29
CA GLY A 253 8.71 -16.83 21.51
C GLY A 253 7.88 -16.38 22.71
N ARG A 254 7.89 -15.08 23.01
CA ARG A 254 7.14 -14.52 24.15
C ARG A 254 5.64 -14.77 24.03
N TRP A 255 5.07 -14.56 22.86
CA TRP A 255 3.64 -14.80 22.66
C TRP A 255 3.27 -16.28 22.60
N THR A 256 4.22 -17.17 22.32
CA THR A 256 4.02 -18.61 22.47
C THR A 256 3.89 -18.99 23.94
N GLU A 257 4.69 -18.39 24.84
CA GLU A 257 4.58 -18.55 26.29
C GLU A 257 3.23 -18.02 26.81
N VAL A 258 2.85 -16.80 26.41
CA VAL A 258 1.57 -16.19 26.80
C VAL A 258 0.37 -17.03 26.33
N ASN A 259 0.38 -17.50 25.07
CA ASN A 259 -0.67 -18.38 24.57
C ASN A 259 -0.72 -19.71 25.34
N ALA A 260 0.44 -20.31 25.66
CA ALA A 260 0.48 -21.55 26.42
C ALA A 260 -0.13 -21.38 27.81
N ALA A 261 0.17 -20.28 28.50
CA ALA A 261 -0.43 -19.95 29.79
C ALA A 261 -1.95 -19.72 29.68
N ALA A 262 -2.40 -18.98 28.66
CA ALA A 262 -3.82 -18.76 28.41
C ALA A 262 -4.57 -20.08 28.15
N VAL A 263 -4.01 -20.97 27.33
CA VAL A 263 -4.59 -22.29 27.03
C VAL A 263 -4.61 -23.18 28.29
N ALA A 264 -3.54 -23.19 29.08
CA ALA A 264 -3.50 -23.93 30.35
C ALA A 264 -4.57 -23.44 31.35
N ALA A 265 -4.92 -22.15 31.30
CA ALA A 265 -6.01 -21.56 32.07
C ALA A 265 -7.40 -21.72 31.42
N GLY A 266 -7.54 -22.50 30.35
CA GLY A 266 -8.82 -22.81 29.70
C GLY A 266 -9.30 -21.74 28.70
N TYR A 267 -8.47 -20.75 28.37
CA TYR A 267 -8.79 -19.75 27.36
C TYR A 267 -8.37 -20.19 25.94
N GLN A 268 -8.92 -19.52 24.93
CA GLN A 268 -8.50 -19.70 23.53
C GLN A 268 -7.18 -18.96 23.26
N PRO A 269 -6.25 -19.51 22.46
CA PRO A 269 -5.03 -18.79 22.12
C PRO A 269 -5.34 -17.61 21.17
N LEU A 270 -4.43 -16.64 21.11
CA LEU A 270 -4.38 -15.69 20.00
C LEU A 270 -3.69 -16.35 18.80
N TRP A 271 -4.33 -16.40 17.64
CA TRP A 271 -3.75 -16.99 16.44
C TRP A 271 -2.59 -16.12 15.93
N GLN A 272 -1.37 -16.65 15.99
CA GLN A 272 -0.15 -15.92 15.63
C GLN A 272 0.09 -15.93 14.13
N MET A 273 0.39 -14.75 13.58
CA MET A 273 0.76 -14.59 12.17
C MET A 273 2.05 -13.79 12.08
N ARG A 274 3.10 -14.30 11.45
CA ARG A 274 4.44 -13.69 11.54
C ARG A 274 5.00 -13.33 10.17
N SER A 275 5.47 -12.09 10.02
CA SER A 275 6.27 -11.69 8.86
C SER A 275 7.71 -12.18 8.97
N LEU A 276 8.26 -12.70 7.87
CA LEU A 276 9.69 -13.00 7.78
C LEU A 276 10.55 -11.74 7.91
N GLN A 277 10.10 -10.60 7.37
CA GLN A 277 10.80 -9.32 7.51
C GLN A 277 12.28 -9.43 7.12
N THR A 278 12.57 -9.89 5.90
CA THR A 278 13.95 -10.14 5.49
C THR A 278 14.77 -8.84 5.53
N ARG A 279 15.82 -8.76 6.36
CA ARG A 279 16.59 -7.53 6.52
C ARG A 279 17.64 -7.40 5.43
N VAL A 280 17.22 -6.81 4.32
CA VAL A 280 18.06 -6.63 3.15
C VAL A 280 19.17 -5.61 3.41
N GLY A 281 20.38 -5.88 2.90
CA GLY A 281 21.55 -5.00 3.09
C GLY A 281 22.39 -5.26 4.34
N GLU A 282 22.02 -6.24 5.17
CA GLU A 282 22.86 -6.74 6.28
C GLU A 282 23.70 -7.95 5.83
N GLU A 283 23.08 -9.12 5.68
CA GLU A 283 23.77 -10.39 5.41
C GLU A 283 23.86 -10.74 3.91
N PHE A 284 23.01 -10.15 3.08
CA PHE A 284 22.85 -10.43 1.66
C PHE A 284 22.47 -9.18 0.86
N ASP A 285 22.69 -9.24 -0.45
CA ASP A 285 22.49 -8.10 -1.34
C ASP A 285 21.00 -7.86 -1.64
N THR A 286 20.66 -6.63 -2.02
CA THR A 286 19.37 -6.29 -2.65
C THR A 286 19.49 -6.27 -4.16
N VAL A 287 18.36 -6.39 -4.84
CA VAL A 287 18.27 -5.94 -6.24
C VAL A 287 18.63 -4.46 -6.36
N VAL A 288 19.35 -4.08 -7.42
CA VAL A 288 19.76 -2.69 -7.70
C VAL A 288 19.62 -2.34 -9.18
N ASP A 289 19.42 -1.06 -9.46
CA ASP A 289 19.42 -0.50 -10.80
C ASP A 289 20.84 -0.27 -11.34
N ALA A 290 20.96 0.30 -12.53
CA ALA A 290 22.25 0.50 -13.19
C ALA A 290 23.20 1.42 -12.39
N THR A 291 22.65 2.34 -11.60
CA THR A 291 23.40 3.26 -10.73
C THR A 291 23.85 2.61 -9.42
N GLY A 292 23.35 1.42 -9.12
CA GLY A 292 23.57 0.74 -7.84
C GLY A 292 22.54 1.14 -6.77
N ALA A 293 21.53 1.94 -7.11
CA ALA A 293 20.45 2.27 -6.19
C ALA A 293 19.43 1.13 -6.14
N ASN A 294 18.91 0.84 -4.95
CA ASN A 294 17.82 -0.12 -4.79
C ASN A 294 16.45 0.59 -4.93
N PRO A 295 15.34 -0.15 -5.19
CA PRO A 295 14.01 0.44 -5.35
C PRO A 295 13.51 1.17 -4.10
N GLY A 296 14.15 0.89 -2.96
CA GLY A 296 13.91 1.52 -1.69
C GLY A 296 14.72 2.79 -1.46
N ALA A 297 15.56 3.31 -2.37
CA ALA A 297 16.48 4.42 -2.06
C ALA A 297 15.82 5.71 -1.50
N PRO A 298 14.61 6.14 -1.94
CA PRO A 298 13.88 7.21 -1.25
C PRO A 298 13.43 6.81 0.17
N ALA A 299 13.09 5.53 0.38
CA ALA A 299 12.81 4.93 1.69
C ALA A 299 14.08 4.60 2.48
N ALA A 300 15.28 4.56 1.88
CA ALA A 300 16.55 4.38 2.56
C ALA A 300 17.00 5.66 3.28
N LEU A 301 16.61 6.84 2.77
CA LEU A 301 16.70 8.10 3.52
C LEU A 301 15.71 8.13 4.71
N ALA A 302 14.56 7.45 4.58
CA ALA A 302 13.64 7.20 5.69
C ALA A 302 14.17 6.10 6.65
N ALA A 303 14.94 5.13 6.15
CA ALA A 303 15.61 4.09 6.94
C ALA A 303 16.73 4.67 7.82
N GLN A 304 17.42 5.72 7.37
CA GLN A 304 18.32 6.53 8.20
C GLN A 304 17.60 7.23 9.38
N ARG A 305 16.26 7.27 9.37
CA ARG A 305 15.40 7.75 10.48
C ARG A 305 14.61 6.61 11.16
N GLY A 306 15.04 5.35 10.98
CA GLY A 306 14.43 4.17 11.61
C GLY A 306 13.39 3.40 10.77
N GLY A 307 13.32 3.63 9.46
CA GLY A 307 12.47 2.89 8.51
C GLY A 307 13.05 1.55 8.01
N PHE A 308 12.23 0.77 7.29
CA PHE A 308 12.59 -0.53 6.71
C PHE A 308 13.04 -0.38 5.24
N ASN A 309 14.03 -1.17 4.80
CA ASN A 309 14.38 -1.22 3.39
C ASN A 309 13.43 -2.16 2.63
N HIS A 310 12.57 -1.56 1.81
CA HIS A 310 11.53 -2.23 1.02
C HIS A 310 12.02 -2.85 -0.29
N ALA A 311 13.33 -2.81 -0.59
CA ALA A 311 13.89 -3.49 -1.75
C ALA A 311 13.69 -5.02 -1.65
N LEU A 312 13.59 -5.69 -2.79
CA LEU A 312 13.71 -7.15 -2.83
C LEU A 312 15.17 -7.57 -2.53
N PRO A 313 15.38 -8.68 -1.80
CA PRO A 313 16.70 -9.33 -1.78
C PRO A 313 17.08 -9.73 -3.22
N ASP A 314 18.37 -9.83 -3.53
CA ASP A 314 18.82 -10.48 -4.77
C ASP A 314 18.49 -11.99 -4.65
N PRO A 315 17.47 -12.51 -5.36
CA PRO A 315 17.06 -13.90 -5.16
C PRO A 315 18.08 -14.90 -5.72
N TYR A 316 19.08 -14.45 -6.46
CA TYR A 316 20.21 -15.25 -6.93
C TYR A 316 21.39 -15.24 -5.96
N ASP A 317 21.34 -14.47 -4.88
CA ASP A 317 22.35 -14.50 -3.82
C ASP A 317 22.12 -15.71 -2.89
N PRO A 318 23.02 -16.72 -2.89
CA PRO A 318 22.85 -17.89 -2.03
C PRO A 318 22.89 -17.56 -0.53
N ARG A 319 23.48 -16.42 -0.14
CA ARG A 319 23.48 -15.95 1.25
C ARG A 319 22.07 -15.59 1.71
N TRP A 320 21.24 -15.05 0.83
CA TRP A 320 19.85 -14.75 1.14
C TRP A 320 19.05 -16.02 1.45
N GLU A 321 19.18 -17.04 0.60
CA GLU A 321 18.51 -18.33 0.81
C GLU A 321 18.92 -18.95 2.15
N ALA A 322 20.22 -18.94 2.46
CA ALA A 322 20.76 -19.43 3.72
C ALA A 322 20.22 -18.65 4.93
N ALA A 323 20.18 -17.31 4.84
CA ALA A 323 19.67 -16.44 5.90
C ALA A 323 18.18 -16.69 6.19
N VAL A 324 17.35 -16.75 5.13
CA VAL A 324 15.93 -17.07 5.26
C VAL A 324 15.74 -18.45 5.88
N ARG A 325 16.46 -19.47 5.41
CA ARG A 325 16.36 -20.83 5.95
C ARG A 325 16.70 -20.88 7.44
N ARG A 326 17.78 -20.23 7.87
CA ARG A 326 18.11 -20.14 9.31
C ARG A 326 16.98 -19.49 10.10
N GLN A 327 16.45 -18.37 9.61
CA GLN A 327 15.40 -17.63 10.31
C GLN A 327 14.10 -18.44 10.42
N VAL A 328 13.66 -19.04 9.32
CA VAL A 328 12.46 -19.90 9.30
C VAL A 328 12.66 -21.07 10.25
N LYS A 329 13.80 -21.77 10.17
CA LYS A 329 14.10 -22.92 11.03
C LYS A 329 14.06 -22.54 12.52
N ALA A 330 14.69 -21.43 12.91
CA ALA A 330 14.72 -20.99 14.30
C ALA A 330 13.31 -20.72 14.86
N ILE A 331 12.44 -20.08 14.09
CA ILE A 331 11.05 -19.84 14.50
C ILE A 331 10.23 -21.14 14.46
N ALA A 332 10.40 -21.97 13.43
CA ALA A 332 9.72 -23.27 13.29
C ALA A 332 10.01 -24.20 14.48
N GLU A 333 11.23 -24.17 15.03
CA GLU A 333 11.60 -24.86 16.27
C GLU A 333 10.80 -24.35 17.47
N VAL A 334 10.64 -23.03 17.62
CA VAL A 334 9.86 -22.41 18.71
C VAL A 334 8.37 -22.77 18.63
N VAL A 335 7.81 -22.80 17.43
CA VAL A 335 6.37 -23.04 17.20
C VAL A 335 6.03 -24.49 16.91
N ARG A 336 7.01 -25.39 17.02
CA ARG A 336 6.82 -26.83 16.83
C ARG A 336 5.68 -27.32 17.73
N ASP A 337 4.72 -28.02 17.13
CA ASP A 337 3.50 -28.52 17.78
C ASP A 337 2.66 -27.46 18.50
N ARG A 338 2.83 -26.18 18.16
CA ARG A 338 1.97 -25.08 18.60
C ARG A 338 0.89 -24.84 17.55
N PRO A 339 -0.34 -25.38 17.69
CA PRO A 339 -1.38 -25.25 16.66
C PRO A 339 -1.79 -23.80 16.39
N TRP A 340 -1.56 -22.90 17.35
CA TRP A 340 -1.94 -21.49 17.26
C TRP A 340 -1.02 -20.61 16.42
N PHE A 341 0.12 -21.09 15.97
CA PHE A 341 0.89 -20.39 14.94
C PHE A 341 0.26 -20.64 13.55
N ALA A 342 -0.47 -19.66 13.04
CA ALA A 342 -1.38 -19.86 11.92
C ALA A 342 -0.73 -19.57 10.55
N VAL A 343 -0.03 -18.44 10.43
CA VAL A 343 0.37 -17.89 9.13
C VAL A 343 1.80 -17.38 9.15
N TRP A 344 2.55 -17.76 8.12
CA TRP A 344 3.75 -17.05 7.68
C TRP A 344 3.37 -15.98 6.66
N PHE A 345 3.77 -14.73 6.87
CA PHE A 345 3.82 -13.76 5.77
C PHE A 345 5.20 -13.81 5.13
N ALA A 346 5.22 -13.98 3.81
CA ALA A 346 6.45 -14.09 3.03
C ALA A 346 7.39 -12.89 3.28
N ASP A 347 6.82 -11.69 3.38
CA ASP A 347 7.54 -10.47 3.73
C ASP A 347 6.59 -9.28 3.96
N ASN A 348 7.14 -8.07 4.10
CA ASN A 348 6.37 -6.84 4.18
C ASN A 348 6.75 -5.81 3.11
N GLU A 349 5.76 -5.37 2.33
CA GLU A 349 5.83 -4.21 1.43
C GLU A 349 7.09 -4.18 0.54
N ARG A 350 7.48 -5.33 -0.01
CA ARG A 350 8.53 -5.40 -1.03
C ARG A 350 8.09 -4.67 -2.30
N GLN A 351 8.92 -3.76 -2.80
CA GLN A 351 8.61 -2.86 -3.91
C GLN A 351 8.52 -3.59 -5.26
N HIS A 352 7.41 -3.42 -5.97
CA HIS A 352 7.18 -3.96 -7.34
C HIS A 352 7.32 -2.92 -8.44
N ARG A 353 7.29 -1.63 -8.08
CA ARG A 353 7.33 -0.54 -9.06
C ARG A 353 8.61 -0.57 -9.88
N ASP A 354 8.46 -0.57 -11.21
CA ASP A 354 9.56 -0.62 -12.18
C ASP A 354 10.59 -1.73 -11.90
N LEU A 355 10.15 -2.86 -11.31
CA LEU A 355 11.04 -3.96 -10.88
C LEU A 355 11.99 -4.44 -12.00
N TYR A 356 11.56 -4.34 -13.26
CA TYR A 356 12.37 -4.69 -14.42
C TYR A 356 13.71 -3.99 -14.50
N ARG A 357 13.89 -2.83 -13.88
CA ARG A 357 15.16 -2.08 -13.88
C ARG A 357 16.20 -2.66 -12.92
N TYR A 358 15.75 -3.38 -11.90
CA TYR A 358 16.58 -3.79 -10.77
C TYR A 358 17.22 -5.16 -10.99
N VAL A 359 17.98 -5.30 -12.07
CA VAL A 359 18.61 -6.57 -12.47
C VAL A 359 20.12 -6.59 -12.21
N TRP A 360 20.68 -5.50 -11.69
CA TRP A 360 22.12 -5.23 -11.71
C TRP A 360 22.86 -5.59 -10.41
N ALA A 361 22.17 -6.23 -9.47
CA ALA A 361 22.84 -6.85 -8.31
C ALA A 361 23.79 -7.95 -8.78
N ARG A 362 24.86 -8.23 -8.02
CA ARG A 362 25.97 -9.07 -8.51
C ARG A 362 25.52 -10.42 -9.06
N ASN A 363 24.63 -11.13 -8.36
CA ASN A 363 24.19 -12.45 -8.78
C ASN A 363 23.06 -12.38 -9.82
N SER A 364 22.11 -11.45 -9.64
CA SER A 364 21.07 -11.16 -10.63
C SER A 364 21.64 -10.73 -11.99
N ALA A 365 22.68 -9.91 -12.03
CA ALA A 365 23.30 -9.43 -13.27
C ALA A 365 23.96 -10.56 -14.06
N ARG A 366 24.61 -11.50 -13.35
CA ARG A 366 25.16 -12.72 -13.96
C ARG A 366 24.03 -13.57 -14.56
N ALA A 367 22.98 -13.82 -13.78
CA ALA A 367 21.81 -14.58 -14.25
C ALA A 367 21.11 -13.90 -15.43
N PHE A 368 21.07 -12.56 -15.44
CA PHE A 368 20.54 -11.78 -16.56
C PHE A 368 21.39 -11.94 -17.82
N GLY A 369 22.72 -11.89 -17.68
CA GLY A 369 23.64 -12.20 -18.77
C GLY A 369 23.43 -13.59 -19.36
N ASP A 370 23.26 -14.60 -18.51
CA ASP A 370 23.00 -15.99 -18.95
C ASP A 370 21.64 -16.11 -19.64
N PHE A 371 20.61 -15.43 -19.13
CA PHE A 371 19.30 -15.32 -19.76
C PHE A 371 19.41 -14.74 -21.18
N LEU A 372 20.14 -13.64 -21.35
CA LEU A 372 20.34 -13.00 -22.65
C LEU A 372 21.18 -13.86 -23.60
N ARG A 373 22.25 -14.50 -23.11
CA ARG A 373 23.05 -15.45 -23.90
C ARG A 373 22.20 -16.62 -24.40
N LYS A 374 21.35 -17.18 -23.55
CA LYS A 374 20.44 -18.27 -23.93
C LYS A 374 19.43 -17.82 -24.98
N LYS A 375 18.86 -16.62 -24.84
CA LYS A 375 17.85 -16.08 -25.77
C LYS A 375 18.45 -15.72 -27.13
N TYR A 376 19.58 -15.02 -27.15
CA TYR A 376 20.15 -14.46 -28.38
C TYR A 376 21.28 -15.28 -28.97
N GLY A 377 21.97 -16.15 -28.22
CA GLY A 377 23.12 -16.96 -28.63
C GLY A 377 24.38 -16.20 -29.08
N SER A 378 24.28 -14.97 -29.58
CA SER A 378 25.41 -14.10 -29.93
C SER A 378 25.08 -12.63 -29.65
N ILE A 379 26.11 -11.83 -29.37
CA ILE A 379 25.96 -10.39 -29.09
C ILE A 379 25.44 -9.63 -30.32
N ASP A 380 25.77 -10.07 -31.53
CA ASP A 380 25.29 -9.45 -32.77
C ASP A 380 23.77 -9.56 -32.94
N ARG A 381 23.18 -10.71 -32.56
CA ARG A 381 21.72 -10.87 -32.59
C ARG A 381 21.04 -9.97 -31.57
N LEU A 382 21.62 -9.82 -30.37
CA LEU A 382 21.13 -8.89 -29.36
C LEU A 382 21.24 -7.44 -29.85
N ASN A 383 22.40 -7.03 -30.36
CA ASN A 383 22.64 -5.68 -30.86
C ASN A 383 21.65 -5.28 -31.97
N ARG A 384 21.32 -6.21 -32.89
CA ARG A 384 20.28 -5.98 -33.89
C ARG A 384 18.89 -5.77 -33.28
N ALA A 385 18.52 -6.57 -32.27
CA ALA A 385 17.22 -6.47 -31.61
C ALA A 385 17.10 -5.20 -30.76
N TRP A 386 18.14 -4.88 -29.99
CA TRP A 386 18.16 -3.76 -29.06
C TRP A 386 18.56 -2.43 -29.71
N LYS A 387 19.06 -2.46 -30.95
CA LYS A 387 19.65 -1.32 -31.65
C LYS A 387 20.86 -0.74 -30.87
N THR A 388 21.73 -1.63 -30.42
CA THR A 388 22.96 -1.32 -29.65
C THR A 388 24.21 -1.79 -30.39
N HIS A 389 25.40 -1.57 -29.82
CA HIS A 389 26.68 -1.88 -30.46
C HIS A 389 27.73 -2.39 -29.45
N PHE A 390 27.35 -3.28 -28.54
CA PHE A 390 28.29 -3.89 -27.58
C PHE A 390 29.18 -4.93 -28.29
N ALA A 391 30.48 -4.95 -28.00
CA ALA A 391 31.43 -5.93 -28.54
C ALA A 391 31.26 -7.32 -27.91
N SER A 392 30.73 -7.42 -26.69
CA SER A 392 30.47 -8.71 -26.01
C SER A 392 29.36 -8.62 -24.96
N PHE A 393 28.91 -9.77 -24.45
CA PHE A 393 27.98 -9.80 -23.31
C PHE A 393 28.63 -9.25 -22.03
N GLU A 394 29.94 -9.43 -21.87
CA GLU A 394 30.71 -8.89 -20.74
C GLU A 394 30.72 -7.36 -20.77
N GLU A 395 30.88 -6.76 -21.96
CA GLU A 395 30.76 -5.31 -22.12
C GLU A 395 29.35 -4.82 -21.79
N LEU A 396 28.30 -5.50 -22.28
CA LEU A 396 26.92 -5.19 -21.95
C LEU A 396 26.67 -5.19 -20.43
N LEU A 397 27.13 -6.23 -19.72
CA LEU A 397 26.97 -6.33 -18.27
C LEU A 397 27.76 -5.25 -17.52
N LYS A 398 28.91 -4.81 -18.04
CA LYS A 398 29.69 -3.70 -17.48
C LYS A 398 29.01 -2.35 -17.74
N ALA A 399 28.42 -2.17 -18.93
CA ALA A 399 27.75 -0.94 -19.34
C ALA A 399 26.40 -0.73 -18.63
N ARG A 400 25.73 -1.81 -18.19
CA ARG A 400 24.45 -1.78 -17.47
C ARG A 400 23.39 -0.91 -18.16
N PRO A 401 23.08 -1.14 -19.45
CA PRO A 401 22.10 -0.32 -20.16
C PRO A 401 20.72 -0.43 -19.50
N GLU A 402 19.91 0.63 -19.51
CA GLU A 402 18.53 0.55 -19.03
C GLU A 402 17.52 0.84 -20.16
N PRO A 403 16.37 0.13 -20.19
CA PRO A 403 15.27 0.51 -21.05
C PRO A 403 14.68 1.84 -20.56
N LYS A 404 14.93 2.92 -21.30
CA LYS A 404 14.45 4.28 -20.95
C LYS A 404 12.94 4.46 -21.14
N LEU A 405 12.33 3.61 -21.98
CA LEU A 405 10.90 3.59 -22.27
C LEU A 405 10.36 2.17 -22.06
N ARG A 406 9.10 2.06 -21.66
CA ARG A 406 8.36 0.80 -21.47
C ARG A 406 7.88 0.22 -22.80
N GLN A 407 8.80 0.10 -23.76
CA GLN A 407 8.56 -0.45 -25.10
C GLN A 407 9.86 -0.92 -25.76
N GLY A 408 9.75 -1.83 -26.72
CA GLY A 408 10.87 -2.31 -27.52
C GLY A 408 11.61 -3.50 -26.91
N ALA A 409 12.47 -4.14 -27.70
CA ALA A 409 13.07 -5.44 -27.36
C ALA A 409 13.85 -5.44 -26.03
N MET A 410 14.58 -4.37 -25.72
CA MET A 410 15.29 -4.24 -24.45
C MET A 410 14.31 -4.25 -23.26
N TYR A 411 13.23 -3.45 -23.32
CA TYR A 411 12.22 -3.45 -22.25
C TYR A 411 11.58 -4.82 -22.06
N GLU A 412 11.19 -5.48 -23.16
CA GLU A 412 10.58 -6.82 -23.10
C GLU A 412 11.52 -7.86 -22.47
N ASP A 413 12.82 -7.77 -22.72
CA ASP A 413 13.82 -8.67 -22.12
C ASP A 413 14.01 -8.41 -20.62
N PHE A 414 14.07 -7.14 -20.21
CA PHE A 414 14.16 -6.78 -18.80
C PHE A 414 12.89 -7.20 -18.05
N LEU A 415 11.71 -6.99 -18.63
CA LEU A 415 10.43 -7.41 -18.08
C LEU A 415 10.33 -8.94 -17.97
N ALA A 416 10.77 -9.67 -18.99
CA ALA A 416 10.78 -11.13 -18.97
C ALA A 416 11.74 -11.68 -17.89
N PHE A 417 12.93 -11.09 -17.74
CA PHE A 417 13.87 -11.49 -16.71
C PHE A 417 13.38 -11.12 -15.30
N SER A 418 12.76 -9.95 -15.11
CA SER A 418 12.23 -9.55 -13.81
C SER A 418 11.11 -10.47 -13.33
N ARG A 419 10.33 -11.03 -14.24
CA ARG A 419 9.39 -12.12 -13.94
C ARG A 419 10.10 -13.38 -13.44
N GLN A 420 11.25 -13.76 -14.01
CA GLN A 420 12.05 -14.89 -13.51
C GLN A 420 12.67 -14.60 -12.14
N LEU A 421 13.15 -13.36 -11.93
CA LEU A 421 13.66 -12.89 -10.65
C LEU A 421 12.57 -12.99 -9.56
N LEU A 422 11.38 -12.44 -9.81
CA LEU A 422 10.27 -12.47 -8.87
C LEU A 422 9.75 -13.90 -8.63
N ARG A 423 9.69 -14.73 -9.67
CA ARG A 423 9.36 -16.16 -9.54
C ARG A 423 10.33 -16.86 -8.58
N ARG A 424 11.64 -16.69 -8.79
CA ARG A 424 12.67 -17.28 -7.94
C ARG A 424 12.51 -16.83 -6.48
N TYR A 425 12.29 -15.54 -6.25
CA TYR A 425 12.02 -15.00 -4.92
C TYR A 425 10.85 -15.71 -4.23
N ASN A 426 9.68 -15.80 -4.89
CA ASN A 426 8.49 -16.43 -4.33
C ASN A 426 8.68 -17.94 -4.11
N GLU A 427 9.25 -18.66 -5.08
CA GLU A 427 9.47 -20.11 -5.01
C GLU A 427 10.47 -20.49 -3.92
N THR A 428 11.55 -19.71 -3.74
CA THR A 428 12.51 -19.93 -2.65
C THR A 428 11.86 -19.79 -1.28
N LEU A 429 11.08 -18.72 -1.04
CA LEU A 429 10.39 -18.53 0.25
C LEU A 429 9.39 -19.66 0.54
N LEU A 430 8.55 -19.99 -0.44
CA LEU A 430 7.56 -21.07 -0.32
C LEU A 430 8.24 -22.42 -0.06
N SER A 431 9.33 -22.71 -0.78
CA SER A 431 10.08 -23.95 -0.64
C SER A 431 10.70 -24.08 0.76
N ILE A 432 11.36 -23.03 1.25
CA ILE A 432 11.97 -23.05 2.59
C ILE A 432 10.90 -23.25 3.66
N ILE A 433 9.85 -22.42 3.66
CA ILE A 433 8.81 -22.49 4.70
C ILE A 433 8.14 -23.87 4.71
N ARG A 434 7.81 -24.42 3.54
CA ARG A 434 7.17 -25.74 3.45
C ARG A 434 8.07 -26.89 3.87
N GLN A 435 9.40 -26.75 3.73
CA GLN A 435 10.36 -27.76 4.19
C GLN A 435 10.58 -27.69 5.70
N GLU A 436 10.74 -26.48 6.25
CA GLU A 436 11.11 -26.28 7.65
C GLU A 436 9.89 -26.29 8.60
N ASP A 437 8.69 -25.91 8.14
CA ASP A 437 7.44 -25.86 8.92
C ASP A 437 6.23 -26.35 8.08
N PRO A 438 6.20 -27.65 7.74
CA PRO A 438 5.21 -28.20 6.80
C PRO A 438 3.78 -28.09 7.32
N GLY A 439 2.87 -27.69 6.43
CA GLY A 439 1.43 -27.63 6.70
C GLY A 439 0.93 -26.31 7.30
N ARG A 440 1.81 -25.35 7.62
CA ARG A 440 1.38 -23.97 7.94
C ARG A 440 0.97 -23.21 6.69
N LEU A 441 0.07 -22.25 6.88
CA LEU A 441 -0.33 -21.33 5.82
C LEU A 441 0.81 -20.35 5.51
N VAL A 442 1.01 -20.08 4.23
CA VAL A 442 1.93 -19.04 3.75
C VAL A 442 1.15 -18.02 2.95
N PHE A 443 1.08 -16.80 3.46
CA PHE A 443 0.50 -15.65 2.79
C PHE A 443 1.58 -14.85 2.09
N SER A 444 1.21 -14.14 1.03
CA SER A 444 2.12 -13.33 0.22
C SER A 444 2.87 -12.26 1.02
N ASN A 445 3.78 -11.56 0.34
CA ASN A 445 4.24 -10.25 0.76
C ASN A 445 3.02 -9.36 1.09
N ARG A 446 3.07 -8.66 2.23
CA ARG A 446 2.03 -7.74 2.68
C ARG A 446 2.05 -6.50 1.78
N PHE A 447 1.38 -6.55 0.63
CA PHE A 447 1.47 -5.51 -0.39
C PHE A 447 0.82 -4.22 0.08
N MET A 448 1.42 -3.06 -0.19
CA MET A 448 0.67 -1.81 -0.08
C MET A 448 -0.42 -1.78 -1.14
N ILE A 449 -1.64 -1.38 -0.79
CA ILE A 449 -2.77 -1.33 -1.75
C ILE A 449 -2.43 -0.52 -3.02
N GLY A 450 -1.63 0.53 -2.89
CA GLY A 450 -1.18 1.34 -4.03
C GLY A 450 -0.28 0.57 -5.01
N GLU A 451 0.53 -0.37 -4.51
CA GLU A 451 1.45 -1.20 -5.30
C GLU A 451 0.74 -2.37 -5.99
N ILE A 452 -0.50 -2.71 -5.60
CA ILE A 452 -1.27 -3.80 -6.20
C ILE A 452 -1.33 -3.65 -7.72
N ARG A 453 -1.39 -2.42 -8.23
CA ARG A 453 -1.45 -2.16 -9.68
C ARG A 453 -0.24 -2.72 -10.43
N ASP A 454 0.95 -2.68 -9.83
CA ASP A 454 2.18 -3.28 -10.37
C ASP A 454 2.23 -4.80 -10.10
N VAL A 455 1.67 -5.26 -8.98
CA VAL A 455 1.54 -6.69 -8.66
C VAL A 455 0.62 -7.40 -9.65
N LEU A 456 -0.44 -6.76 -10.13
CA LEU A 456 -1.44 -7.36 -11.02
C LEU A 456 -0.86 -7.86 -12.35
N GLU A 457 0.23 -7.27 -12.83
CA GLU A 457 0.96 -7.73 -14.03
C GLU A 457 1.68 -9.07 -13.79
N ASN A 458 1.91 -9.42 -12.52
CA ASN A 458 2.67 -10.59 -12.08
C ASN A 458 1.90 -11.46 -11.08
N LEU A 459 0.58 -11.28 -10.98
CA LEU A 459 -0.25 -11.93 -9.96
C LEU A 459 -0.20 -13.47 -10.09
N ASP A 460 0.01 -13.97 -11.30
CA ASP A 460 0.16 -15.40 -11.60
C ASP A 460 1.33 -16.04 -10.82
N LEU A 461 2.37 -15.26 -10.50
CA LEU A 461 3.54 -15.70 -9.73
C LEU A 461 3.27 -15.89 -8.24
N TYR A 462 2.06 -15.56 -7.76
CA TYR A 462 1.64 -15.72 -6.36
C TYR A 462 0.65 -16.87 -6.15
N SER A 463 0.37 -17.68 -7.18
CA SER A 463 -0.55 -18.82 -7.11
C SER A 463 -0.16 -19.88 -6.08
N GLY A 464 1.14 -19.98 -5.77
CA GLY A 464 1.69 -20.91 -4.78
C GLY A 464 1.40 -20.56 -3.32
N PHE A 465 1.00 -19.32 -3.00
CA PHE A 465 0.62 -18.90 -1.63
C PHE A 465 -0.80 -19.36 -1.29
N ASP A 466 -1.08 -19.59 -0.01
CA ASP A 466 -2.41 -20.01 0.47
C ASP A 466 -3.40 -18.85 0.54
N GLY A 467 -2.89 -17.64 0.69
CA GLY A 467 -3.65 -16.39 0.66
C GLY A 467 -2.77 -15.20 0.28
N LEU A 468 -3.40 -14.07 -0.01
CA LEU A 468 -2.73 -12.81 -0.28
C LEU A 468 -2.87 -11.89 0.93
N CYS A 469 -1.85 -11.08 1.20
CA CYS A 469 -1.92 -10.09 2.27
C CYS A 469 -1.74 -8.67 1.71
N VAL A 470 -2.60 -7.75 2.16
CA VAL A 470 -2.62 -6.37 1.71
C VAL A 470 -2.65 -5.43 2.92
N ASN A 471 -1.78 -4.43 2.92
CA ASN A 471 -1.83 -3.29 3.83
C ASN A 471 -2.65 -2.17 3.18
N ILE A 472 -3.60 -1.60 3.91
CA ILE A 472 -4.52 -0.57 3.42
C ILE A 472 -4.62 0.59 4.41
N TYR A 473 -4.37 1.78 3.89
CA TYR A 473 -4.40 3.01 4.65
C TYR A 473 -5.30 4.02 3.94
N PRO A 474 -6.59 4.10 4.35
CA PRO A 474 -7.62 4.75 3.56
C PRO A 474 -7.41 6.27 3.50
N GLY A 475 -7.82 6.86 2.37
CA GLY A 475 -7.74 8.32 2.19
C GLY A 475 -8.66 9.13 3.13
N ASN A 476 -9.68 8.50 3.72
CA ASN A 476 -10.65 9.10 4.64
C ASN A 476 -11.33 10.36 4.07
N LEU A 477 -11.65 10.31 2.77
CA LEU A 477 -12.41 11.34 2.05
C LEU A 477 -13.91 11.00 1.94
N GLN A 478 -14.32 9.84 2.44
CA GLN A 478 -15.69 9.35 2.50
C GLN A 478 -15.82 8.29 3.60
N PRO A 479 -17.05 7.97 4.06
CA PRO A 479 -17.28 6.86 4.99
C PRO A 479 -16.81 5.52 4.43
N GLY A 480 -15.97 4.82 5.18
CA GLY A 480 -15.39 3.56 4.77
C GLY A 480 -14.27 3.70 3.74
N LEU A 481 -14.03 2.63 2.98
CA LEU A 481 -13.04 2.57 1.92
C LEU A 481 -13.52 3.28 0.64
N GLY A 482 -12.56 3.77 -0.13
CA GLY A 482 -12.78 4.28 -1.48
C GLY A 482 -13.29 3.20 -2.44
N GLU A 483 -14.11 3.58 -3.42
CA GLU A 483 -14.55 2.70 -4.52
C GLU A 483 -13.34 2.00 -5.17
N SER A 484 -12.35 2.81 -5.55
CA SER A 484 -11.05 2.39 -6.09
C SER A 484 -10.30 1.36 -5.24
N GLU A 485 -10.36 1.47 -3.91
CA GLU A 485 -9.68 0.55 -3.00
C GLU A 485 -10.39 -0.81 -2.97
N ILE A 486 -11.73 -0.78 -2.89
CA ILE A 486 -12.57 -1.98 -2.92
C ILE A 486 -12.43 -2.71 -4.26
N GLU A 487 -12.39 -1.99 -5.38
CA GLU A 487 -12.24 -2.57 -6.72
C GLU A 487 -10.90 -3.28 -6.90
N LEU A 488 -9.80 -2.71 -6.40
CA LEU A 488 -8.49 -3.35 -6.46
C LEU A 488 -8.47 -4.66 -5.66
N LEU A 489 -9.08 -4.69 -4.47
CA LEU A 489 -9.21 -5.91 -3.67
C LEU A 489 -10.06 -6.96 -4.38
N LYS A 490 -11.19 -6.56 -4.98
CA LYS A 490 -12.05 -7.45 -5.78
C LYS A 490 -11.31 -8.02 -6.99
N LEU A 491 -10.58 -7.18 -7.72
CA LEU A 491 -9.82 -7.58 -8.90
C LEU A 491 -8.70 -8.56 -8.52
N MET A 492 -7.97 -8.26 -7.44
CA MET A 492 -6.90 -9.13 -6.94
C MET A 492 -7.44 -10.50 -6.55
N HIS A 493 -8.57 -10.56 -5.84
CA HIS A 493 -9.25 -11.83 -5.52
C HIS A 493 -9.72 -12.53 -6.79
N ALA A 494 -10.45 -11.84 -7.68
CA ALA A 494 -11.02 -12.43 -8.89
C ALA A 494 -9.95 -13.03 -9.83
N ARG A 495 -8.77 -12.39 -9.95
CA ARG A 495 -7.68 -12.88 -10.80
C ARG A 495 -6.81 -13.95 -10.16
N SER A 496 -6.77 -14.04 -8.83
CA SER A 496 -5.95 -15.02 -8.10
C SER A 496 -6.73 -16.24 -7.60
N GLY A 497 -8.03 -16.09 -7.37
CA GLY A 497 -8.86 -17.05 -6.66
C GLY A 497 -8.52 -17.20 -5.17
N LYS A 498 -7.65 -16.36 -4.60
CA LYS A 498 -7.13 -16.49 -3.24
C LYS A 498 -7.90 -15.62 -2.24
N PRO A 499 -8.07 -16.05 -0.98
CA PRO A 499 -8.53 -15.17 0.09
C PRO A 499 -7.51 -14.06 0.35
N ILE A 500 -7.99 -12.93 0.86
CA ILE A 500 -7.16 -11.77 1.20
C ILE A 500 -7.23 -11.50 2.71
N LEU A 501 -6.08 -11.33 3.35
CA LEU A 501 -5.97 -10.82 4.72
C LEU A 501 -5.50 -9.37 4.68
N ILE A 502 -6.23 -8.47 5.36
CA ILE A 502 -5.74 -7.11 5.57
C ILE A 502 -4.72 -7.11 6.70
N GLY A 503 -3.44 -6.95 6.35
CA GLY A 503 -2.30 -7.12 7.24
C GLY A 503 -1.99 -5.91 8.13
N GLU A 504 -2.34 -4.72 7.65
CA GLU A 504 -2.26 -3.45 8.38
C GLU A 504 -3.36 -2.52 7.88
N TRP A 505 -4.04 -1.86 8.81
CA TRP A 505 -4.91 -0.73 8.55
C TRP A 505 -5.11 0.08 9.82
N SER A 506 -5.43 1.36 9.68
CA SER A 506 -5.84 2.23 10.80
C SER A 506 -6.22 3.62 10.30
N VAL A 507 -6.82 4.43 11.18
CA VAL A 507 -7.32 5.77 10.89
C VAL A 507 -6.64 6.75 11.85
N PRO A 508 -5.98 7.82 11.37
CA PRO A 508 -5.42 8.88 12.23
C PRO A 508 -6.36 10.09 12.35
N ALA A 509 -6.24 10.88 13.42
CA ALA A 509 -6.97 12.15 13.56
C ALA A 509 -6.12 13.35 14.00
N LEU A 510 -6.52 14.54 13.53
CA LEU A 510 -5.80 15.81 13.74
C LEU A 510 -5.82 16.28 15.20
N ASP A 511 -6.92 16.09 15.93
CA ASP A 511 -7.08 16.48 17.34
C ASP A 511 -6.26 15.68 18.35
N SER A 512 -5.38 14.78 17.87
CA SER A 512 -4.48 13.99 18.72
C SER A 512 -3.37 14.81 19.39
N GLY A 513 -3.03 15.98 18.84
CA GLY A 513 -1.88 16.79 19.24
C GLY A 513 -0.55 16.36 18.61
N LEU A 514 -0.53 15.31 17.77
CA LEU A 514 0.70 14.76 17.18
C LEU A 514 1.10 15.41 15.85
N TYR A 515 0.25 16.23 15.25
CA TYR A 515 0.46 16.80 13.91
C TYR A 515 0.71 18.31 13.91
N ASP A 516 1.11 18.87 15.06
CA ASP A 516 1.42 20.28 15.26
C ASP A 516 2.78 20.70 14.66
N ASN A 517 3.71 19.76 14.52
CA ASN A 517 5.05 20.00 13.99
C ASN A 517 5.17 19.51 12.52
N PRO A 518 5.23 20.43 11.53
CA PRO A 518 5.33 20.06 10.11
C PRO A 518 6.61 19.28 9.78
N ASN A 519 7.67 19.39 10.58
CA ASN A 519 8.95 18.70 10.35
C ASN A 519 8.94 17.23 10.83
N ALA A 520 7.94 16.82 11.62
CA ALA A 520 7.83 15.48 12.19
C ALA A 520 6.59 14.72 11.69
N LEU A 521 5.88 15.24 10.67
CA LEU A 521 4.69 14.62 10.11
C LEU A 521 5.03 13.24 9.53
N ASP A 522 4.28 12.23 9.98
CA ASP A 522 4.30 10.90 9.40
C ASP A 522 3.62 10.88 8.02
N TRP A 523 3.99 9.89 7.20
CA TRP A 523 3.42 9.69 5.87
C TRP A 523 1.89 9.51 5.87
N SER A 524 1.29 9.14 7.02
CA SER A 524 -0.16 8.98 7.20
C SER A 524 -0.89 10.30 7.45
N TYR A 525 -0.20 11.42 7.62
CA TYR A 525 -0.82 12.75 7.79
C TYR A 525 -1.89 13.07 6.72
N PRO A 526 -1.68 12.80 5.41
CA PRO A 526 -2.70 13.05 4.39
C PRO A 526 -4.01 12.25 4.56
N GLN A 527 -4.00 11.22 5.42
CA GLN A 527 -5.11 10.30 5.69
C GLN A 527 -5.88 10.68 6.96
N THR A 528 -5.60 11.82 7.60
CA THR A 528 -6.26 12.18 8.86
C THR A 528 -7.73 12.53 8.68
N VAL A 529 -8.57 12.07 9.61
CA VAL A 529 -9.87 12.70 9.91
C VAL A 529 -9.69 13.85 10.91
N CYS A 530 -10.73 14.63 11.18
CA CYS A 530 -10.60 15.81 12.03
C CYS A 530 -10.54 15.45 13.51
N THR A 531 -11.36 14.49 13.97
CA THR A 531 -11.53 14.20 15.41
C THR A 531 -11.35 12.73 15.79
N GLN A 532 -11.05 12.45 17.06
CA GLN A 532 -11.04 11.08 17.60
C GLN A 532 -12.42 10.40 17.51
N THR A 533 -13.50 11.17 17.60
CA THR A 533 -14.86 10.66 17.38
C THR A 533 -15.05 10.20 15.93
N GLU A 534 -14.62 11.00 14.95
CA GLU A 534 -14.63 10.59 13.54
C GLU A 534 -13.72 9.39 13.29
N ARG A 535 -12.55 9.34 13.95
CA ARG A 535 -11.59 8.23 13.87
C ARG A 535 -12.25 6.92 14.31
N ALA A 536 -12.94 6.95 15.43
CA ALA A 536 -13.65 5.80 15.99
C ALA A 536 -14.79 5.32 15.07
N ARG A 537 -15.56 6.25 14.49
CA ARG A 537 -16.66 5.95 13.57
C ARG A 537 -16.18 5.39 12.22
N GLN A 538 -15.16 6.03 11.66
CA GLN A 538 -14.55 5.60 10.40
C GLN A 538 -13.91 4.23 10.56
N ALA A 539 -13.23 3.97 11.69
CA ALA A 539 -12.65 2.66 11.97
C ALA A 539 -13.71 1.54 12.01
N ALA A 540 -14.83 1.75 12.71
CA ALA A 540 -15.92 0.78 12.75
C ALA A 540 -16.54 0.56 11.36
N THR A 541 -16.70 1.64 10.58
CA THR A 541 -17.25 1.58 9.22
C THR A 541 -16.36 0.75 8.30
N ILE A 542 -15.05 1.00 8.31
CA ILE A 542 -14.08 0.24 7.50
C ILE A 542 -14.08 -1.23 7.90
N LEU A 543 -14.04 -1.54 9.19
CA LEU A 543 -14.00 -2.94 9.65
C LEU A 543 -15.27 -3.70 9.25
N ALA A 544 -16.44 -3.08 9.35
CA ALA A 544 -17.70 -3.67 8.89
C ALA A 544 -17.68 -3.92 7.37
N GLN A 545 -17.18 -2.97 6.57
CA GLN A 545 -17.04 -3.14 5.12
C GLN A 545 -16.08 -4.27 4.76
N LEU A 546 -14.89 -4.31 5.37
CA LEU A 546 -13.90 -5.38 5.16
C LEU A 546 -14.49 -6.75 5.53
N TYR A 547 -15.21 -6.85 6.64
CA TYR A 547 -15.89 -8.09 7.03
C TYR A 547 -16.97 -8.52 6.03
N ASN A 548 -17.68 -7.57 5.42
CA ASN A 548 -18.70 -7.86 4.41
C ASN A 548 -18.13 -8.31 3.05
N LEU A 549 -16.88 -8.00 2.76
CA LEU A 549 -16.18 -8.55 1.59
C LEU A 549 -15.85 -10.02 1.84
N ARG A 550 -16.60 -10.92 1.19
CA ARG A 550 -16.60 -12.35 1.48
C ARG A 550 -15.26 -13.07 1.25
N PHE A 551 -14.39 -12.50 0.42
CA PHE A 551 -13.03 -13.01 0.18
C PHE A 551 -11.98 -12.46 1.15
N ILE A 552 -12.34 -11.46 1.97
CA ILE A 552 -11.49 -11.00 3.06
C ILE A 552 -11.66 -11.94 4.26
N VAL A 553 -10.55 -12.45 4.79
CA VAL A 553 -10.53 -13.43 5.90
C VAL A 553 -10.12 -12.84 7.25
N GLY A 554 -9.67 -11.58 7.26
CA GLY A 554 -9.31 -10.88 8.48
C GLY A 554 -8.87 -9.44 8.22
N ALA A 555 -8.75 -8.68 9.31
CA ALA A 555 -8.21 -7.33 9.30
C ALA A 555 -7.42 -7.04 10.57
N HIS A 556 -6.19 -6.56 10.40
CA HIS A 556 -5.23 -6.36 11.48
C HIS A 556 -4.92 -4.87 11.69
N TRP A 557 -5.25 -4.37 12.87
CA TRP A 557 -5.03 -2.97 13.24
C TRP A 557 -3.54 -2.65 13.39
N PHE A 558 -3.09 -1.58 12.74
CA PHE A 558 -1.74 -1.03 12.88
C PHE A 558 -1.80 0.37 13.52
N THR A 559 -1.48 0.54 14.80
CA THR A 559 -0.69 -0.38 15.65
C THR A 559 -1.05 -0.23 17.14
N TRP A 560 -0.26 -0.83 18.03
CA TRP A 560 -0.53 -0.83 19.47
C TRP A 560 -0.44 0.58 20.08
N ARG A 561 0.66 1.30 19.88
CA ARG A 561 0.89 2.66 20.42
C ARG A 561 1.10 3.70 19.31
N ASP A 562 0.77 4.95 19.59
CA ASP A 562 1.14 6.08 18.76
C ASP A 562 2.66 6.22 18.67
N PHE A 563 3.11 6.81 17.56
CA PHE A 563 4.48 7.26 17.42
C PHE A 563 4.57 8.71 17.89
N ASP A 564 5.44 9.00 18.85
CA ASP A 564 5.75 10.36 19.26
C ASP A 564 7.25 10.48 19.55
N SER A 565 7.99 11.04 18.59
CA SER A 565 9.43 11.26 18.67
C SER A 565 9.80 12.54 17.92
N ALA A 566 11.03 13.01 18.09
CA ALA A 566 11.52 14.20 17.41
C ALA A 566 11.49 14.09 15.87
N VAL A 567 11.50 12.87 15.31
CA VAL A 567 11.61 12.62 13.87
C VAL A 567 10.35 12.02 13.24
N ARG A 568 9.40 11.55 14.05
CA ARG A 568 8.17 10.90 13.60
C ARG A 568 7.07 11.01 14.66
N ARG A 569 5.94 11.62 14.27
CA ARG A 569 4.72 11.69 15.07
C ARG A 569 3.50 11.20 14.28
N ALA A 570 2.74 10.27 14.84
CA ALA A 570 1.57 9.68 14.19
C ALA A 570 0.55 9.11 15.18
N ASN A 571 -0.72 9.49 14.98
CA ASN A 571 -1.88 8.99 15.72
C ASN A 571 -2.43 7.69 15.10
N ARG A 572 -1.78 6.55 15.36
CA ARG A 572 -2.10 5.24 14.75
C ARG A 572 -2.43 4.17 15.80
N GLY A 573 -2.05 4.41 17.04
CA GLY A 573 -2.16 3.51 18.18
C GLY A 573 -3.58 3.28 18.66
N LEU A 574 -3.81 2.12 19.27
CA LEU A 574 -4.92 1.92 20.20
C LEU A 574 -4.69 2.70 21.51
N PHE A 575 -3.42 2.98 21.81
CA PHE A 575 -2.96 3.77 22.95
C PHE A 575 -2.11 4.95 22.46
N ARG A 576 -2.07 6.02 23.25
CA ARG A 576 -1.08 7.10 23.13
C ARG A 576 0.33 6.53 23.32
N ALA A 577 1.35 7.29 22.92
CA ALA A 577 2.74 6.94 23.18
C ALA A 577 3.03 6.76 24.68
N SER A 578 2.35 7.55 25.53
CA SER A 578 2.36 7.44 27.01
C SER A 578 1.75 6.16 27.56
N GLY A 579 1.01 5.39 26.76
CA GLY A 579 0.30 4.18 27.18
C GLY A 579 -1.16 4.39 27.57
N GLU A 580 -1.64 5.63 27.64
CA GLU A 580 -3.06 5.93 27.89
C GLU A 580 -3.96 5.48 26.73
N PRO A 581 -5.17 4.94 26.98
CA PRO A 581 -6.05 4.44 25.93
C PRO A 581 -6.73 5.55 25.13
N TRP A 582 -6.88 5.35 23.82
CA TRP A 582 -7.84 6.08 23.01
C TRP A 582 -9.25 5.48 23.22
N LEU A 583 -9.92 5.87 24.31
CA LEU A 583 -11.13 5.19 24.80
C LEU A 583 -12.27 5.13 23.77
N GLU A 584 -12.52 6.21 23.03
CA GLU A 584 -13.56 6.26 21.99
C GLU A 584 -13.30 5.25 20.87
N LEU A 585 -12.05 5.19 20.40
CA LEU A 585 -11.62 4.23 19.39
C LEU A 585 -11.74 2.80 19.91
N GLN A 586 -11.21 2.53 21.11
CA GLN A 586 -11.25 1.20 21.72
C GLN A 586 -12.68 0.72 21.95
N THR A 587 -13.58 1.62 22.38
CA THR A 587 -15.00 1.30 22.58
C THR A 587 -15.69 0.99 21.26
N SER A 588 -15.45 1.79 20.23
CA SER A 588 -16.03 1.58 18.89
C SER A 588 -15.54 0.27 18.26
N LEU A 589 -14.22 0.03 18.26
CA LEU A 589 -13.63 -1.20 17.74
C LEU A 589 -14.07 -2.43 18.52
N SER A 590 -14.06 -2.40 19.85
CA SER A 590 -14.48 -3.56 20.65
C SER A 590 -15.94 -3.94 20.42
N ARG A 591 -16.84 -2.96 20.21
CA ARG A 591 -18.24 -3.21 19.86
C ARG A 591 -18.38 -3.96 18.53
N ILE A 592 -17.75 -3.46 17.46
CA ILE A 592 -17.87 -4.09 16.14
C ILE A 592 -17.13 -5.44 16.07
N GLN A 593 -15.98 -5.56 16.73
CA GLN A 593 -15.23 -6.81 16.86
C GLN A 593 -16.02 -7.85 17.66
N GLY A 594 -16.69 -7.42 18.74
CA GLY A 594 -17.61 -8.24 19.50
C GLY A 594 -18.73 -8.79 18.62
N ALA A 595 -19.41 -7.93 17.85
CA ALA A 595 -20.47 -8.35 16.93
C ALA A 595 -19.99 -9.32 15.84
N ILE A 596 -18.75 -9.18 15.37
CA ILE A 596 -18.13 -10.14 14.43
C ILE A 596 -17.86 -11.49 15.12
N ASN A 597 -17.28 -11.47 16.32
CA ASN A 597 -16.89 -12.68 17.06
C ASN A 597 -18.09 -13.50 17.57
N THR A 598 -19.21 -12.85 17.93
CA THR A 598 -20.39 -13.51 18.53
C THR A 598 -21.46 -13.88 17.51
N ARG A 599 -21.21 -13.70 16.20
CA ARG A 599 -22.18 -14.01 15.17
C ARG A 599 -22.54 -15.51 15.22
N PRO A 600 -23.82 -15.87 15.42
CA PRO A 600 -24.23 -17.25 15.61
C PRO A 600 -23.94 -18.05 14.33
N ALA A 601 -23.43 -19.25 14.49
CA ALA A 601 -23.21 -20.15 13.36
C ALA A 601 -24.55 -20.73 12.87
N ILE A 602 -24.68 -20.97 11.56
CA ILE A 602 -25.85 -21.66 11.02
C ILE A 602 -25.67 -23.16 11.24
N THR A 603 -26.58 -23.77 12.00
CA THR A 603 -26.77 -25.23 12.01
C THR A 603 -27.31 -25.66 10.65
N ARG A 604 -26.68 -26.69 10.05
CA ARG A 604 -27.09 -27.27 8.77
C ARG A 604 -28.55 -27.70 8.78
#